data_AF-A0AAV1RFS1-F1
#
_entry.id   AF-A0AAV1RFS1-F1
#
_cell.length_a   1.000
_cell.length_b   1.000
_cell.length_c   1.000
_cell.angle_alpha   90.00
_cell.angle_beta   90.00
_cell.angle_gamma   90.00
#
_symmetry.space_group_name_H-M   'P 1'
#
loop_
_entity.id
_entity.type
_entity.pdbx_description
1 polymer ?
#
loop_
_entity_poly.entity_id
_entity_poly.type
_entity_poly.pdbx_seq_one_letter_code
_entity_poly.pdbx_strand_id
1 'polypeptide(L)'
;MGILVLNDHFAEELRHRLICPVGHCKFFSHRLYNFKGKDDADPSLNSTHDAFLKTKCQSLSDSVTTVAMDPGIALSFDNDYFKTLKLNQGRSSLMLHFLTEKGPANIVDEVLDSGKFFTEFSQSLKRMGAIGHNRFQNKICPRLEEISRNITWSRVKENPALPAKLLRLHYHDCFVRGCDASILLDSTSNNTAEKDALPNRSISGYDVIDEIKARVEEDCPETVSCADIVALAARDAVSFQFRDPLWHVFTGRKDGRVSLASEAERDLPSAGANFTTLKQQFESNELDIVDLVALSGAHTIGVGHCRIIARRLFNFTGKGDADPSIDSDYANFLKTQCSNLSTAVDMDPGSSFSFDSHYYEALNQNKSLFASDAALLTDLGAASITKIFFTHPSFFFAQFARSMVKMGSIGVLTGENGEVRKNCHLVN
;
A
#
# COMPACT_ATOMS: atom_id res chain seq x y z
N MET A 1 -10.80 7.97 -26.51
CA MET A 1 -10.64 9.36 -26.03
C MET A 1 -11.61 9.55 -24.88
N GLY A 2 -11.17 9.39 -23.64
CA GLY A 2 -12.02 9.53 -22.45
C GLY A 2 -11.64 10.82 -21.74
N ILE A 3 -12.54 11.81 -21.73
CA ILE A 3 -12.37 13.05 -20.98
C ILE A 3 -12.70 12.73 -19.53
N LEU A 4 -11.72 12.82 -18.62
CA LEU A 4 -11.97 12.82 -17.18
C LEU A 4 -12.45 14.23 -16.80
N VAL A 5 -13.74 14.37 -16.53
CA VAL A 5 -14.28 15.55 -15.86
C VAL A 5 -14.03 15.37 -14.36
N LEU A 6 -12.96 15.97 -13.86
CA LEU A 6 -12.70 16.06 -12.44
C LEU A 6 -13.61 17.15 -11.86
N ASN A 7 -14.30 16.85 -10.75
CA ASN A 7 -15.08 17.84 -10.00
C ASN A 7 -14.20 19.08 -9.70
N ASP A 8 -14.72 20.29 -9.87
CA ASP A 8 -13.96 21.56 -9.80
C ASP A 8 -13.10 21.66 -8.54
N HIS A 9 -13.60 21.13 -7.42
CA HIS A 9 -12.90 21.13 -6.14
C HIS A 9 -11.63 20.23 -6.12
N PHE A 10 -11.59 19.17 -6.92
CA PHE A 10 -10.45 18.25 -7.06
C PHE A 10 -9.40 18.79 -8.04
N ALA A 11 -9.84 19.49 -9.09
CA ALA A 11 -8.95 20.16 -10.03
C ALA A 11 -8.19 21.34 -9.38
N GLU A 12 -8.84 22.09 -8.49
CA GLU A 12 -8.21 23.16 -7.70
C GLU A 12 -7.15 22.62 -6.73
N GLU A 13 -7.32 21.38 -6.25
CA GLU A 13 -6.46 20.80 -5.23
C GLU A 13 -5.21 20.11 -5.80
N LEU A 14 -5.31 19.51 -7.00
CA LEU A 14 -4.15 19.10 -7.81
C LEU A 14 -3.28 20.31 -8.18
N ARG A 15 -3.89 21.47 -8.48
CA ARG A 15 -3.17 22.75 -8.67
C ARG A 15 -2.38 23.15 -7.42
N HIS A 16 -2.93 22.94 -6.22
CA HIS A 16 -2.26 23.33 -4.97
C HIS A 16 -1.15 22.37 -4.52
N ARG A 17 -1.20 21.08 -4.88
CA ARG A 17 -0.23 20.07 -4.40
C ARG A 17 0.87 19.68 -5.38
N LEU A 18 0.64 19.78 -6.70
CA LEU A 18 1.68 19.53 -7.71
C LEU A 18 2.48 20.79 -8.09
N ILE A 19 2.03 21.97 -7.65
CA ILE A 19 2.70 23.25 -7.91
C ILE A 19 2.85 24.01 -6.59
N CYS A 20 4.00 23.90 -5.91
CA CYS A 20 4.70 25.05 -5.31
C CYS A 20 6.02 24.66 -4.61
N PRO A 21 7.08 25.51 -4.73
CA PRO A 21 7.01 26.89 -4.27
C PRO A 21 7.56 27.91 -5.28
N VAL A 22 6.69 28.42 -6.16
CA VAL A 22 6.92 29.70 -6.88
C VAL A 22 5.59 30.43 -7.13
N GLY A 23 4.50 29.70 -7.38
CA GLY A 23 3.16 30.26 -7.60
C GLY A 23 2.55 30.97 -6.38
N HIS A 24 2.94 30.59 -5.15
CA HIS A 24 2.40 31.19 -3.93
C HIS A 24 2.86 32.65 -3.69
N CYS A 25 4.06 33.08 -4.13
CA CYS A 25 4.45 34.50 -4.01
C CYS A 25 3.63 35.39 -4.97
N LYS A 26 3.22 34.91 -6.16
CA LYS A 26 2.35 35.70 -7.08
C LYS A 26 0.89 35.72 -6.64
N PHE A 27 0.37 34.62 -6.09
CA PHE A 27 -1.01 34.58 -5.60
C PHE A 27 -1.21 35.47 -4.37
N PHE A 28 -0.23 35.51 -3.46
CA PHE A 28 -0.22 36.46 -2.34
C PHE A 28 0.08 37.89 -2.77
N SER A 29 0.97 38.14 -3.76
CA SER A 29 1.19 39.52 -4.24
C SER A 29 -0.06 40.07 -4.94
N HIS A 30 -0.82 39.26 -5.67
CA HIS A 30 -2.04 39.73 -6.33
C HIS A 30 -3.19 40.00 -5.34
N ARG A 31 -3.29 39.27 -4.22
CA ARG A 31 -4.25 39.58 -3.14
C ARG A 31 -3.81 40.76 -2.26
N LEU A 32 -2.51 40.93 -2.01
CA LEU A 32 -1.98 42.11 -1.32
C LEU A 32 -2.09 43.39 -2.16
N TYR A 33 -1.98 43.30 -3.50
CA TYR A 33 -2.15 44.45 -4.39
C TYR A 33 -3.60 44.77 -4.76
N ASN A 34 -4.54 43.82 -4.66
CA ASN A 34 -5.97 44.07 -4.89
C ASN A 34 -6.77 44.48 -3.64
N PHE A 35 -6.14 44.63 -2.48
CA PHE A 35 -6.71 45.29 -1.29
C PHE A 35 -6.45 46.81 -1.26
N LYS A 36 -6.28 47.44 -2.42
CA LYS A 36 -6.24 48.91 -2.57
C LYS A 36 -7.57 49.52 -3.03
N GLY A 37 -8.68 48.86 -2.70
CA GLY A 37 -10.02 49.37 -2.94
C GLY A 37 -10.95 49.02 -1.79
N LYS A 38 -11.11 49.98 -0.87
CA LYS A 38 -12.05 50.04 0.27
C LYS A 38 -11.64 49.31 1.55
N ASP A 39 -11.26 50.14 2.51
CA ASP A 39 -11.44 50.04 3.97
C ASP A 39 -12.00 48.72 4.50
N ASP A 40 -11.10 47.83 4.95
CA ASP A 40 -11.27 46.92 6.09
C ASP A 40 -9.96 46.13 6.29
N ALA A 41 -9.05 46.66 7.11
CA ALA A 41 -7.85 45.94 7.52
C ALA A 41 -8.14 45.13 8.79
N ASP A 42 -7.89 43.82 8.74
CA ASP A 42 -7.89 42.93 9.91
C ASP A 42 -6.73 43.32 10.86
N PRO A 43 -7.01 43.74 12.11
CA PRO A 43 -5.98 44.18 13.06
C PRO A 43 -5.09 43.05 13.61
N SER A 44 -5.32 41.78 13.26
CA SER A 44 -4.62 40.63 13.86
C SER A 44 -3.28 40.26 13.21
N LEU A 45 -2.88 40.90 12.11
CA LEU A 45 -1.61 40.62 11.43
C LEU A 45 -0.49 41.55 11.94
N ASN A 46 0.31 41.02 12.87
CA ASN A 46 1.43 41.72 13.50
C ASN A 46 2.54 42.06 12.48
N SER A 47 3.04 43.31 12.53
CA SER A 47 3.91 43.96 11.54
C SER A 47 5.29 43.32 11.33
N THR A 48 5.65 42.32 12.14
CA THR A 48 6.94 41.60 12.06
C THR A 48 6.91 40.45 11.07
N HIS A 49 5.75 39.87 10.78
CA HIS A 49 5.61 38.72 9.85
C HIS A 49 5.75 39.16 8.37
N ASP A 50 5.31 40.38 8.07
CA ASP A 50 5.31 40.95 6.72
C ASP A 50 6.73 41.32 6.24
N ALA A 51 7.60 41.74 7.17
CA ALA A 51 9.01 42.03 6.87
C ALA A 51 9.80 40.76 6.52
N PHE A 52 9.58 39.66 7.25
CA PHE A 52 10.24 38.38 7.00
C PHE A 52 9.84 37.76 5.66
N LEU A 53 8.56 37.85 5.29
CA LEU A 53 8.05 37.33 4.01
C LEU A 53 8.51 38.18 2.81
N LYS A 54 8.59 39.50 2.95
CA LYS A 54 9.10 40.41 1.90
C LYS A 54 10.55 40.12 1.53
N THR A 55 11.44 39.98 2.52
CA THR A 55 12.86 39.72 2.28
C THR A 55 13.08 38.36 1.60
N LYS A 56 12.24 37.36 1.91
CA LYS A 56 12.35 36.00 1.36
C LYS A 56 11.78 35.86 -0.05
N CYS A 57 10.69 36.55 -0.39
CA CYS A 57 10.19 36.58 -1.78
C CYS A 57 11.10 37.44 -2.69
N GLN A 58 11.77 38.50 -2.19
CA GLN A 58 12.73 39.28 -2.99
C GLN A 58 13.96 38.48 -3.40
N SER A 59 14.52 37.64 -2.51
CA SER A 59 15.68 36.81 -2.89
C SER A 59 15.34 35.68 -3.88
N LEU A 60 14.06 35.31 -4.02
CA LEU A 60 13.58 34.26 -4.94
C LEU A 60 13.16 34.81 -6.31
N SER A 61 12.86 36.12 -6.41
CA SER A 61 12.46 36.81 -7.63
C SER A 61 13.61 36.91 -8.65
N ASP A 62 14.84 37.08 -8.18
CA ASP A 62 15.97 37.42 -9.04
C ASP A 62 16.59 36.20 -9.75
N SER A 63 16.04 35.00 -9.58
CA SER A 63 16.65 33.74 -10.04
C SER A 63 15.79 32.85 -10.94
N VAL A 64 14.59 33.26 -11.38
CA VAL A 64 13.73 32.38 -12.21
C VAL A 64 13.06 33.11 -13.37
N THR A 65 13.43 32.72 -14.59
CA THR A 65 12.75 33.06 -15.86
C THR A 65 11.33 32.50 -15.88
N THR A 66 10.36 33.35 -16.18
CA THR A 66 8.93 33.04 -16.15
C THR A 66 8.47 32.33 -17.42
N VAL A 67 7.71 31.23 -17.28
CA VAL A 67 6.86 30.70 -18.35
C VAL A 67 5.41 31.07 -18.00
N ALA A 68 4.77 31.89 -18.84
CA ALA A 68 3.37 32.24 -18.70
C ALA A 68 2.50 31.16 -19.37
N MET A 69 1.42 30.71 -18.71
CA MET A 69 0.40 29.84 -19.31
C MET A 69 -0.96 30.55 -19.29
N ASP A 70 -1.67 30.44 -20.41
CA ASP A 70 -2.93 31.13 -20.73
C ASP A 70 -4.11 30.58 -19.89
N PRO A 71 -4.99 31.42 -19.29
CA PRO A 71 -6.00 30.97 -18.31
C PRO A 71 -7.17 30.14 -18.88
N GLY A 72 -7.25 29.96 -20.21
CA GLY A 72 -8.44 29.42 -20.89
C GLY A 72 -8.42 27.94 -21.25
N ILE A 73 -7.32 27.21 -21.02
CA ILE A 73 -7.22 25.79 -21.44
C ILE A 73 -7.60 24.89 -20.27
N ALA A 74 -8.69 24.15 -20.42
CA ALA A 74 -9.03 23.03 -19.53
C ALA A 74 -7.82 22.09 -19.45
N LEU A 75 -7.40 21.72 -18.22
CA LEU A 75 -6.26 20.84 -17.99
C LEU A 75 -6.55 19.45 -18.56
N SER A 76 -6.22 19.27 -19.84
CA SER A 76 -6.05 17.97 -20.47
C SER A 76 -4.73 17.39 -19.98
N PHE A 77 -4.80 16.51 -18.98
CA PHE A 77 -3.66 15.66 -18.66
C PHE A 77 -3.59 14.58 -19.74
N ASP A 78 -2.86 14.84 -20.81
CA ASP A 78 -2.67 13.89 -21.91
C ASP A 78 -1.17 13.63 -22.15
N ASN A 79 -0.87 12.74 -23.09
CA ASN A 79 0.51 12.38 -23.44
C ASN A 79 1.31 13.60 -23.95
N ASP A 80 0.65 14.61 -24.50
CA ASP A 80 1.32 15.81 -25.01
C ASP A 80 1.72 16.76 -23.87
N TYR A 81 0.95 16.84 -22.78
CA TYR A 81 1.34 17.59 -21.57
C TYR A 81 2.68 17.11 -20.98
N PHE A 82 2.87 15.79 -20.83
CA PHE A 82 4.12 15.23 -20.28
C PHE A 82 5.29 15.25 -21.27
N LYS A 83 5.02 15.12 -22.58
CA LYS A 83 6.03 15.37 -23.63
C LYS A 83 6.47 16.84 -23.66
N THR A 84 5.56 17.77 -23.38
CA THR A 84 5.86 19.21 -23.31
C THR A 84 6.67 19.57 -22.06
N LEU A 85 6.44 18.88 -20.92
CA LEU A 85 7.27 18.97 -19.72
C LEU A 85 8.71 18.45 -19.95
N LYS A 86 8.92 17.52 -20.89
CA LYS A 86 10.26 17.04 -21.32
C LYS A 86 11.04 18.10 -22.12
N LEU A 87 10.34 18.97 -22.86
CA LEU A 87 10.93 19.99 -23.74
C LEU A 87 11.24 21.32 -23.04
N ASN A 88 10.56 21.63 -21.93
CA ASN A 88 10.81 22.87 -21.19
C ASN A 88 11.99 22.72 -20.22
N GLN A 89 13.01 23.57 -20.37
CA GLN A 89 14.24 23.60 -19.57
C GLN A 89 14.05 23.98 -18.07
N GLY A 90 12.80 24.09 -17.59
CA GLY A 90 12.46 24.28 -16.19
C GLY A 90 12.03 22.97 -15.55
N ARG A 91 13.00 22.14 -15.17
CA ARG A 91 12.75 20.86 -14.46
C ARG A 91 12.10 21.16 -13.10
N SER A 92 10.88 20.67 -12.85
CA SER A 92 10.34 20.68 -11.48
C SER A 92 11.21 19.74 -10.62
N SER A 93 11.58 20.16 -9.40
CA SER A 93 12.51 19.38 -8.56
C SER A 93 11.98 17.98 -8.22
N LEU A 94 10.65 17.81 -8.23
CA LEU A 94 10.00 16.51 -8.02
C LEU A 94 10.26 15.54 -9.17
N MET A 95 10.21 16.02 -10.42
CA MET A 95 10.51 15.20 -11.60
C MET A 95 12.02 14.97 -11.74
N LEU A 96 12.83 15.95 -11.35
CA LEU A 96 14.28 15.81 -11.31
C LEU A 96 14.68 14.67 -10.36
N HIS A 97 14.09 14.59 -9.17
CA HIS A 97 14.37 13.51 -8.22
C HIS A 97 14.03 12.12 -8.79
N PHE A 98 12.90 11.98 -9.49
CA PHE A 98 12.54 10.74 -10.20
C PHE A 98 13.46 10.37 -11.38
N LEU A 99 14.06 11.36 -12.03
CA LEU A 99 14.90 11.17 -13.23
C LEU A 99 16.40 11.10 -12.92
N THR A 100 16.86 11.66 -11.80
CA THR A 100 18.29 11.77 -11.47
C THR A 100 18.71 10.84 -10.35
N GLU A 101 17.80 10.35 -9.51
CA GLU A 101 18.16 9.37 -8.48
C GLU A 101 17.74 7.96 -8.90
N LYS A 102 18.71 7.28 -9.53
CA LYS A 102 18.86 5.81 -9.56
C LYS A 102 17.77 5.03 -10.32
N GLY A 103 17.52 5.37 -11.59
CA GLY A 103 16.90 4.45 -12.55
C GLY A 103 17.67 4.44 -13.87
N PRO A 104 17.73 3.33 -14.63
CA PRO A 104 18.25 3.36 -15.99
C PRO A 104 17.36 4.31 -16.80
N ALA A 105 17.92 5.40 -17.32
CA ALA A 105 17.19 6.41 -18.11
C ALA A 105 16.32 5.76 -19.21
N ASN A 106 16.80 4.64 -19.74
CA ASN A 106 16.18 3.82 -20.78
C ASN A 106 14.79 3.27 -20.38
N ILE A 107 14.57 2.93 -19.10
CA ILE A 107 13.30 2.38 -18.60
C ILE A 107 12.26 3.49 -18.46
N VAL A 108 12.69 4.68 -18.06
CA VAL A 108 11.80 5.84 -17.92
C VAL A 108 11.26 6.26 -19.29
N ASP A 109 12.12 6.30 -20.32
CA ASP A 109 11.70 6.62 -21.68
C ASP A 109 10.70 5.58 -22.23
N GLU A 110 10.93 4.28 -21.98
CA GLU A 110 10.02 3.20 -22.38
C GLU A 110 8.65 3.25 -21.66
N VAL A 111 8.65 3.62 -20.38
CA VAL A 111 7.43 3.76 -19.56
C VAL A 111 6.60 4.98 -19.96
N LEU A 112 7.25 6.09 -20.34
CA LEU A 112 6.58 7.29 -20.82
C LEU A 112 6.05 7.13 -22.25
N ASP A 113 6.81 6.51 -23.15
CA ASP A 113 6.41 6.32 -24.54
C ASP A 113 5.34 5.22 -24.74
N SER A 114 5.23 4.28 -23.81
CA SER A 114 4.23 3.20 -23.87
C SER A 114 2.80 3.62 -23.48
N GLY A 115 2.59 4.84 -22.97
CA GLY A 115 1.28 5.30 -22.47
C GLY A 115 0.77 4.58 -21.21
N LYS A 116 1.55 3.63 -20.68
CA LYS A 116 1.24 2.89 -19.45
C LYS A 116 1.31 3.79 -18.22
N PHE A 117 2.26 4.72 -18.17
CA PHE A 117 2.37 5.68 -17.07
C PHE A 117 1.08 6.47 -16.85
N PHE A 118 0.45 6.97 -17.91
CA PHE A 118 -0.80 7.72 -17.82
C PHE A 118 -1.97 6.86 -17.34
N THR A 119 -2.05 5.62 -17.83
CA THR A 119 -3.10 4.68 -17.43
C THR A 119 -2.98 4.33 -15.96
N GLU A 120 -1.78 3.99 -15.49
CA GLU A 120 -1.48 3.71 -14.08
C GLU A 120 -1.68 4.94 -13.19
N PHE A 121 -1.22 6.12 -13.61
CA PHE A 121 -1.38 7.36 -12.86
C PHE A 121 -2.85 7.76 -12.74
N SER A 122 -3.62 7.66 -13.83
CA SER A 122 -5.06 7.93 -13.85
C SER A 122 -5.85 6.95 -12.99
N GLN A 123 -5.54 5.65 -13.08
CA GLN A 123 -6.15 4.63 -12.23
C GLN A 123 -5.78 4.83 -10.75
N SER A 124 -4.53 5.17 -10.46
CA SER A 124 -4.07 5.51 -9.11
C SER A 124 -4.82 6.74 -8.56
N LEU A 125 -5.02 7.79 -9.37
CA LEU A 125 -5.84 8.95 -8.99
C LEU A 125 -7.31 8.59 -8.77
N LYS A 126 -7.90 7.71 -9.58
CA LYS A 126 -9.28 7.22 -9.37
C LYS A 126 -9.41 6.42 -8.07
N ARG A 127 -8.44 5.54 -7.77
CA ARG A 127 -8.37 4.77 -6.52
C ARG A 127 -8.23 5.68 -5.30
N MET A 128 -7.34 6.67 -5.38
CA MET A 128 -7.16 7.68 -4.34
C MET A 128 -8.36 8.62 -4.17
N GLY A 129 -9.13 8.86 -5.24
CA GLY A 129 -10.36 9.67 -5.18
C GLY A 129 -11.57 8.92 -4.63
N ALA A 130 -11.57 7.58 -4.68
CA ALA A 130 -12.63 6.74 -4.12
C ALA A 130 -12.53 6.62 -2.59
N ILE A 131 -11.32 6.60 -2.03
CA ILE A 131 -11.08 6.62 -0.59
C ILE A 131 -11.08 8.08 -0.11
N GLY A 132 -12.00 8.42 0.79
CA GLY A 132 -12.14 9.79 1.30
C GLY A 132 -10.87 10.27 2.00
N HIS A 133 -10.04 11.04 1.30
CA HIS A 133 -8.77 11.64 1.77
C HIS A 133 -8.60 11.71 3.29
N ASN A 134 -7.44 11.29 3.80
CA ASN A 134 -6.98 11.42 5.21
C ASN A 134 -7.32 12.73 5.93
N ARG A 135 -7.59 13.82 5.19
CA ARG A 135 -8.08 15.08 5.76
C ARG A 135 -9.46 15.02 6.38
N PHE A 136 -10.37 14.14 5.97
CA PHE A 136 -11.68 14.02 6.60
C PHE A 136 -11.54 13.34 7.96
N GLN A 137 -10.87 12.19 8.02
CA GLN A 137 -10.62 11.52 9.30
C GLN A 137 -9.66 12.29 10.21
N ASN A 138 -8.61 12.95 9.70
CA ASN A 138 -7.73 13.79 10.53
C ASN A 138 -8.44 15.03 11.12
N LYS A 139 -9.60 15.42 10.59
CA LYS A 139 -10.44 16.47 11.19
C LYS A 139 -11.37 15.93 12.26
N ILE A 140 -11.91 14.73 12.08
CA ILE A 140 -12.96 14.17 12.96
C ILE A 140 -12.36 13.30 14.07
N CYS A 141 -11.29 12.55 13.76
CA CYS A 141 -10.49 11.79 14.70
C CYS A 141 -8.99 12.10 14.54
N PRO A 142 -8.53 13.29 15.00
CA PRO A 142 -7.16 13.76 14.74
C PRO A 142 -6.05 12.85 15.28
N ARG A 143 -6.35 12.03 16.29
CA ARG A 143 -5.37 11.13 16.94
C ARG A 143 -5.35 9.71 16.39
N LEU A 144 -6.16 9.38 15.38
CA LEU A 144 -6.28 8.01 14.86
C LEU A 144 -4.92 7.37 14.53
N GLU A 145 -4.12 8.02 13.69
CA GLU A 145 -2.81 7.48 13.28
C GLU A 145 -1.85 7.35 14.47
N GLU A 146 -1.92 8.26 15.44
CA GLU A 146 -1.10 8.19 16.65
C GLU A 146 -1.51 7.01 17.54
N ILE A 147 -2.81 6.82 17.77
CA ILE A 147 -3.36 5.73 18.59
C ILE A 147 -2.99 4.38 17.98
N SER A 148 -3.29 4.19 16.68
CA SER A 148 -2.96 2.96 15.95
C SER A 148 -1.47 2.64 16.05
N ARG A 149 -0.61 3.62 15.76
CA ARG A 149 0.84 3.44 15.76
C ARG A 149 1.36 3.08 17.14
N ASN A 150 0.95 3.81 18.19
CA ASN A 150 1.47 3.61 19.53
C ASN A 150 1.10 2.23 20.09
N ILE A 151 -0.16 1.80 19.91
CA ILE A 151 -0.61 0.47 20.33
C ILE A 151 0.14 -0.60 19.53
N THR A 152 0.12 -0.51 18.20
CA THR A 152 0.78 -1.49 17.33
C THR A 152 2.27 -1.61 17.65
N TRP A 153 2.98 -0.50 17.82
CA TRP A 153 4.42 -0.51 18.13
C TRP A 153 4.72 -1.10 19.51
N SER A 154 3.85 -0.88 20.50
CA SER A 154 3.97 -1.53 21.80
C SER A 154 3.87 -3.05 21.67
N ARG A 155 2.88 -3.54 20.90
CA ARG A 155 2.66 -4.98 20.68
C ARG A 155 3.74 -5.63 19.84
N VAL A 156 4.27 -4.94 18.82
CA VAL A 156 5.39 -5.44 18.01
C VAL A 156 6.66 -5.55 18.85
N LYS A 157 6.90 -4.62 19.79
CA LYS A 157 8.04 -4.70 20.71
C LYS A 157 7.97 -5.93 21.62
N GLU A 158 6.76 -6.35 22.01
CA GLU A 158 6.52 -7.55 22.82
C GLU A 158 6.58 -8.83 21.99
N ASN A 159 6.15 -8.77 20.72
CA ASN A 159 6.07 -9.91 19.82
C ASN A 159 6.60 -9.58 18.41
N PRO A 160 7.88 -9.91 18.12
CA PRO A 160 8.49 -9.68 16.81
C PRO A 160 7.84 -10.42 15.64
N ALA A 161 6.99 -11.44 15.88
CA ALA A 161 6.24 -12.12 14.83
C ALA A 161 4.95 -11.39 14.41
N LEU A 162 4.55 -10.35 15.16
CA LEU A 162 3.30 -9.63 14.94
C LEU A 162 3.23 -8.87 13.60
N PRO A 163 4.32 -8.26 13.07
CA PRO A 163 4.29 -7.61 11.76
C PRO A 163 3.81 -8.54 10.64
N ALA A 164 4.28 -9.79 10.61
CA ALA A 164 3.87 -10.76 9.60
C ALA A 164 2.38 -11.12 9.73
N LYS A 165 1.88 -11.22 10.96
CA LYS A 165 0.48 -11.54 11.26
C LYS A 165 -0.48 -10.43 10.81
N LEU A 166 -0.18 -9.18 11.16
CA LEU A 166 -1.03 -8.03 10.81
C LEU A 166 -0.96 -7.71 9.32
N LEU A 167 0.23 -7.85 8.69
CA LEU A 167 0.37 -7.71 7.25
C LEU A 167 -0.48 -8.75 6.50
N ARG A 168 -0.44 -10.00 6.95
CA ARG A 168 -1.25 -11.08 6.38
C ARG A 168 -2.74 -10.87 6.63
N LEU A 169 -3.14 -10.40 7.82
CA LEU A 169 -4.54 -10.08 8.11
C LEU A 169 -5.09 -9.05 7.11
N HIS A 170 -4.34 -7.98 6.83
CA HIS A 170 -4.76 -6.98 5.85
C HIS A 170 -4.80 -7.51 4.41
N TYR A 171 -3.83 -8.36 4.03
CA TYR A 171 -3.86 -9.05 2.73
C TYR A 171 -5.14 -9.90 2.58
N HIS A 172 -5.46 -10.69 3.59
CA HIS A 172 -6.63 -11.57 3.56
C HIS A 172 -7.95 -10.79 3.57
N ASP A 173 -8.03 -9.67 4.28
CA ASP A 173 -9.16 -8.73 4.20
C ASP A 173 -9.35 -8.25 2.76
N CYS A 174 -8.32 -7.68 2.16
CA CYS A 174 -8.43 -7.08 0.84
C CYS A 174 -8.72 -8.06 -0.31
N PHE A 175 -8.37 -9.34 -0.17
CA PHE A 175 -8.55 -10.35 -1.22
C PHE A 175 -9.92 -11.03 -1.18
N VAL A 176 -10.73 -10.80 -0.14
CA VAL A 176 -12.08 -11.35 -0.02
C VAL A 176 -13.05 -10.18 0.10
N ARG A 177 -13.90 -9.96 -0.93
CA ARG A 177 -14.83 -8.81 -1.03
C ARG A 177 -14.18 -7.41 -1.05
N GLY A 178 -12.88 -7.29 -0.86
CA GLY A 178 -12.16 -6.02 -0.78
C GLY A 178 -11.84 -5.66 0.67
N CYS A 179 -11.11 -4.56 0.87
CA CYS A 179 -10.69 -4.16 2.22
C CYS A 179 -11.87 -3.54 2.99
N ASP A 180 -12.75 -4.38 3.51
CA ASP A 180 -14.00 -3.99 4.19
C ASP A 180 -14.11 -4.56 5.62
N ALA A 181 -13.01 -5.11 6.16
CA ALA A 181 -12.95 -5.77 7.46
C ALA A 181 -13.91 -6.96 7.63
N SER A 182 -14.42 -7.54 6.54
CA SER A 182 -15.26 -8.74 6.57
C SER A 182 -14.58 -9.90 7.30
N ILE A 183 -13.27 -10.07 7.14
CA ILE A 183 -12.46 -11.06 7.87
C ILE A 183 -12.54 -10.95 9.40
N LEU A 184 -12.94 -9.79 9.95
CA LEU A 184 -13.06 -9.59 11.39
C LEU A 184 -14.39 -10.10 11.96
N LEU A 185 -15.39 -10.38 11.14
CA LEU A 185 -16.68 -10.90 11.60
C LEU A 185 -16.55 -12.32 12.17
N ASP A 186 -17.24 -12.57 13.28
CA ASP A 186 -17.33 -13.91 13.86
C ASP A 186 -18.46 -14.73 13.22
N SER A 187 -18.29 -16.05 13.23
CA SER A 187 -19.35 -16.97 12.81
C SER A 187 -20.58 -16.86 13.73
N THR A 188 -21.75 -17.04 13.14
CA THR A 188 -23.04 -17.11 13.87
C THR A 188 -23.66 -18.49 13.67
N SER A 189 -24.78 -18.78 14.34
CA SER A 189 -25.48 -20.06 14.20
C SER A 189 -25.91 -20.37 12.75
N ASN A 190 -26.12 -19.35 11.93
CA ASN A 190 -26.61 -19.49 10.55
C ASN A 190 -25.56 -19.10 9.49
N ASN A 191 -24.34 -18.72 9.90
CA ASN A 191 -23.30 -18.25 8.99
C ASN A 191 -21.90 -18.66 9.46
N THR A 192 -21.15 -19.35 8.61
CA THR A 192 -19.73 -19.62 8.83
C THR A 192 -18.91 -18.51 8.19
N ALA A 193 -18.31 -17.65 9.01
CA ALA A 193 -17.52 -16.50 8.59
C ALA A 193 -16.14 -16.90 8.06
N GLU A 194 -15.47 -15.96 7.42
CA GLU A 194 -14.13 -16.16 6.84
C GLU A 194 -13.10 -16.65 7.84
N LYS A 195 -13.19 -16.26 9.12
CA LYS A 195 -12.26 -16.72 10.17
C LYS A 195 -12.13 -18.24 10.25
N ASP A 196 -13.22 -18.97 9.98
CA ASP A 196 -13.27 -20.42 10.08
C ASP A 196 -12.83 -21.14 8.80
N ALA A 197 -12.63 -20.38 7.70
CA ALA A 197 -12.10 -20.88 6.44
C ALA A 197 -10.70 -21.50 6.64
N LEU A 198 -10.42 -22.59 5.94
CA LEU A 198 -9.11 -23.27 6.03
C LEU A 198 -7.89 -22.33 5.93
N PRO A 199 -7.80 -21.38 4.96
CA PRO A 199 -6.66 -20.46 4.88
C PRO A 199 -6.57 -19.46 6.04
N ASN A 200 -7.67 -19.18 6.75
CA ASN A 200 -7.75 -18.15 7.78
C ASN A 200 -7.55 -18.66 9.20
N ARG A 201 -7.62 -19.97 9.43
CA ARG A 201 -7.39 -20.58 10.76
C ARG A 201 -6.02 -20.27 11.39
N SER A 202 -5.05 -19.82 10.59
CA SER A 202 -3.72 -19.40 11.04
C SER A 202 -3.56 -17.88 11.16
N ILE A 203 -4.58 -17.09 10.83
CA ILE A 203 -4.58 -15.64 11.02
C ILE A 203 -4.68 -15.33 12.52
N SER A 204 -3.94 -14.32 12.96
CA SER A 204 -3.95 -13.81 14.34
C SER A 204 -3.63 -12.32 14.34
N GLY A 205 -3.69 -11.67 15.50
CA GLY A 205 -3.55 -10.22 15.62
C GLY A 205 -4.88 -9.47 15.70
N TYR A 206 -6.01 -10.18 15.74
CA TYR A 206 -7.35 -9.61 15.96
C TYR A 206 -7.41 -8.80 17.27
N ASP A 207 -6.73 -9.27 18.31
CA ASP A 207 -6.63 -8.61 19.62
C ASP A 207 -6.03 -7.19 19.53
N VAL A 208 -5.08 -6.97 18.60
CA VAL A 208 -4.49 -5.65 18.38
C VAL A 208 -5.50 -4.72 17.70
N ILE A 209 -6.29 -5.25 16.77
CA ILE A 209 -7.36 -4.50 16.11
C ILE A 209 -8.42 -4.09 17.13
N ASP A 210 -8.79 -4.99 18.04
CA ASP A 210 -9.75 -4.73 19.10
C ASP A 210 -9.26 -3.67 20.07
N GLU A 211 -7.99 -3.71 20.46
CA GLU A 211 -7.38 -2.71 21.35
C GLU A 211 -7.35 -1.33 20.70
N ILE A 212 -6.96 -1.23 19.43
CA ILE A 212 -7.01 0.03 18.68
C ILE A 212 -8.45 0.51 18.58
N LYS A 213 -9.38 -0.38 18.21
CA LYS A 213 -10.80 -0.02 18.05
C LYS A 213 -11.40 0.50 19.35
N ALA A 214 -11.19 -0.19 20.46
CA ALA A 214 -11.66 0.25 21.77
C ALA A 214 -11.13 1.65 22.11
N ARG A 215 -9.83 1.88 21.91
CA ARG A 215 -9.22 3.18 22.21
C ARG A 215 -9.69 4.30 21.28
N VAL A 216 -9.94 3.98 20.01
CA VAL A 216 -10.45 4.92 19.01
C VAL A 216 -11.91 5.27 19.30
N GLU A 217 -12.76 4.31 19.70
CA GLU A 217 -14.15 4.58 20.08
C GLU A 217 -14.28 5.44 21.35
N GLU A 218 -13.30 5.41 22.26
CA GLU A 218 -13.23 6.35 23.39
C GLU A 218 -12.92 7.79 22.96
N ASP A 219 -12.13 7.96 21.89
CA ASP A 219 -11.67 9.28 21.43
C ASP A 219 -12.61 9.91 20.39
N CYS A 220 -13.09 9.09 19.46
CA CYS A 220 -13.94 9.49 18.35
C CYS A 220 -15.02 8.41 18.08
N PRO A 221 -16.08 8.37 18.91
CA PRO A 221 -17.14 7.37 18.80
C PRO A 221 -17.73 7.27 17.39
N GLU A 222 -18.01 6.05 16.93
CA GLU A 222 -18.71 5.74 15.67
C GLU A 222 -18.10 6.40 14.41
N THR A 223 -16.81 6.74 14.45
CA THR A 223 -16.18 7.52 13.38
C THR A 223 -15.29 6.68 12.48
N VAL A 224 -14.47 5.80 13.05
CA VAL A 224 -13.41 5.09 12.35
C VAL A 224 -13.81 3.63 12.12
N SER A 225 -13.79 3.19 10.88
CA SER A 225 -14.10 1.80 10.50
C SER A 225 -13.01 0.83 10.98
N CYS A 226 -13.40 -0.42 11.21
CA CYS A 226 -12.45 -1.49 11.47
C CYS A 226 -11.53 -1.74 10.26
N ALA A 227 -12.04 -1.56 9.04
CA ALA A 227 -11.25 -1.66 7.80
C ALA A 227 -10.06 -0.68 7.76
N ASP A 228 -10.26 0.56 8.21
CA ASP A 228 -9.17 1.52 8.31
C ASP A 228 -8.15 1.13 9.40
N ILE A 229 -8.61 0.59 10.53
CA ILE A 229 -7.73 0.11 11.60
C ILE A 229 -6.86 -1.06 11.13
N VAL A 230 -7.41 -2.02 10.39
CA VAL A 230 -6.64 -3.14 9.81
C VAL A 230 -5.53 -2.63 8.89
N ALA A 231 -5.84 -1.69 8.00
CA ALA A 231 -4.86 -1.10 7.08
C ALA A 231 -3.76 -0.33 7.82
N LEU A 232 -4.13 0.47 8.83
CA LEU A 232 -3.19 1.22 9.66
C LEU A 232 -2.28 0.29 10.48
N ALA A 233 -2.85 -0.72 11.15
CA ALA A 233 -2.11 -1.68 11.96
C ALA A 233 -1.09 -2.46 11.12
N ALA A 234 -1.45 -2.89 9.90
CA ALA A 234 -0.51 -3.54 8.98
C ALA A 234 0.68 -2.62 8.63
N ARG A 235 0.40 -1.35 8.29
CA ARG A 235 1.44 -0.34 8.02
C ARG A 235 2.33 -0.13 9.22
N ASP A 236 1.72 0.17 10.36
CA ASP A 236 2.44 0.52 11.58
C ASP A 236 3.34 -0.63 12.04
N ALA A 237 2.88 -1.88 11.90
CA ALA A 237 3.63 -3.05 12.34
C ALA A 237 4.88 -3.30 11.49
N VAL A 238 4.76 -3.24 10.16
CA VAL A 238 5.92 -3.38 9.25
C VAL A 238 6.86 -2.17 9.37
N SER A 239 6.31 -0.97 9.58
CA SER A 239 7.07 0.27 9.70
C SER A 239 7.85 0.39 11.02
N PHE A 240 7.56 -0.44 12.02
CA PHE A 240 8.16 -0.38 13.35
C PHE A 240 9.69 -0.36 13.31
N GLN A 241 10.30 -1.22 12.49
CA GLN A 241 11.76 -1.32 12.40
C GLN A 241 12.41 -0.10 11.75
N PHE A 242 11.69 0.59 10.86
CA PHE A 242 12.19 1.77 10.13
C PHE A 242 12.00 3.07 10.90
N ARG A 243 11.17 3.06 11.95
CA ARG A 243 10.75 4.25 12.71
C ARG A 243 10.05 5.31 11.86
N ASP A 244 9.61 4.94 10.66
CA ASP A 244 8.94 5.81 9.70
C ASP A 244 7.91 5.00 8.88
N PRO A 245 6.73 5.55 8.57
CA PRO A 245 5.75 4.91 7.70
C PRO A 245 6.35 4.46 6.35
N LEU A 246 6.36 3.14 6.11
CA LEU A 246 6.88 2.58 4.86
C LEU A 246 5.95 2.87 3.67
N TRP A 247 4.65 3.06 3.91
CA TRP A 247 3.69 3.52 2.92
C TRP A 247 2.59 4.40 3.54
N HIS A 248 1.86 5.08 2.67
CA HIS A 248 0.72 5.89 3.06
C HIS A 248 -0.55 5.03 3.13
N VAL A 249 -1.33 5.18 4.19
CA VAL A 249 -2.67 4.56 4.28
C VAL A 249 -3.69 5.65 4.04
N PHE A 250 -4.47 5.53 2.98
CA PHE A 250 -5.66 6.38 2.79
C PHE A 250 -6.78 5.80 3.65
N THR A 251 -7.29 6.57 4.61
CA THR A 251 -8.43 6.20 5.46
C THR A 251 -9.76 6.65 4.83
N GLY A 252 -10.89 6.18 5.34
CA GLY A 252 -12.23 6.47 4.83
C GLY A 252 -12.99 5.24 4.35
N ARG A 253 -12.47 4.03 4.59
CA ARG A 253 -13.19 2.77 4.31
C ARG A 253 -14.42 2.66 5.21
N LYS A 254 -15.40 1.90 4.75
CA LYS A 254 -16.54 1.43 5.54
C LYS A 254 -16.44 -0.07 5.73
N ASP A 255 -17.04 -0.53 6.81
CA ASP A 255 -17.08 -1.93 7.16
C ASP A 255 -18.19 -2.67 6.39
N GLY A 256 -17.85 -3.84 5.87
CA GLY A 256 -18.76 -4.78 5.24
C GLY A 256 -19.66 -5.49 6.26
N ARG A 257 -20.73 -6.10 5.75
CA ARG A 257 -21.75 -6.81 6.56
C ARG A 257 -21.82 -8.31 6.28
N VAL A 258 -20.96 -8.81 5.40
CA VAL A 258 -20.98 -10.19 4.91
C VAL A 258 -19.59 -10.76 5.06
N SER A 259 -19.50 -11.94 5.68
CA SER A 259 -18.28 -12.73 5.74
C SER A 259 -18.64 -14.19 5.56
N LEU A 260 -18.00 -14.86 4.60
CA LEU A 260 -18.31 -16.23 4.19
C LEU A 260 -17.04 -17.05 4.04
N ALA A 261 -16.94 -18.17 4.79
CA ALA A 261 -15.80 -19.08 4.69
C ALA A 261 -15.55 -19.57 3.25
N SER A 262 -16.63 -19.82 2.50
CA SER A 262 -16.55 -20.28 1.10
C SER A 262 -15.90 -19.26 0.16
N GLU A 263 -15.97 -17.97 0.48
CA GLU A 263 -15.34 -16.93 -0.35
C GLU A 263 -13.85 -16.85 -0.07
N ALA A 264 -13.44 -16.90 1.20
CA ALA A 264 -12.03 -17.03 1.57
C ALA A 264 -11.39 -18.29 0.97
N GLU A 265 -12.09 -19.44 0.96
CA GLU A 265 -11.58 -20.68 0.36
C GLU A 265 -11.42 -20.60 -1.17
N ARG A 266 -12.24 -19.78 -1.84
CA ARG A 266 -12.23 -19.60 -3.29
C ARG A 266 -11.22 -18.56 -3.74
N ASP A 267 -11.15 -17.43 -3.03
CA ASP A 267 -10.50 -16.21 -3.51
C ASP A 267 -9.06 -16.09 -3.01
N LEU A 268 -8.71 -16.72 -1.89
CA LEU A 268 -7.34 -16.68 -1.36
C LEU A 268 -6.41 -17.64 -2.12
N PRO A 269 -5.24 -17.17 -2.60
CA PRO A 269 -4.25 -18.01 -3.27
C PRO A 269 -3.73 -19.15 -2.39
N SER A 270 -3.52 -20.31 -3.02
CA SER A 270 -2.88 -21.45 -2.38
C SER A 270 -1.36 -21.29 -2.36
N ALA A 271 -0.72 -21.71 -1.27
CA ALA A 271 0.74 -21.86 -1.20
C ALA A 271 1.32 -22.89 -2.21
N GLY A 272 0.44 -23.71 -2.81
CA GLY A 272 0.75 -24.65 -3.88
C GLY A 272 0.41 -24.17 -5.29
N ALA A 273 -0.05 -22.92 -5.46
CA ALA A 273 -0.48 -22.39 -6.74
C ALA A 273 0.69 -22.22 -7.72
N ASN A 274 0.42 -22.45 -9.01
CA ASN A 274 1.38 -22.15 -10.08
C ASN A 274 1.30 -20.67 -10.48
N PHE A 275 2.26 -20.21 -11.28
CA PHE A 275 2.37 -18.80 -11.67
C PHE A 275 1.13 -18.29 -12.41
N THR A 276 0.57 -19.09 -13.33
CA THR A 276 -0.64 -18.70 -14.07
C THR A 276 -1.83 -18.44 -13.13
N THR A 277 -2.01 -19.29 -12.12
CA THR A 277 -3.08 -19.14 -11.13
C THR A 277 -2.86 -17.90 -10.28
N LEU A 278 -1.64 -17.70 -9.77
CA LEU A 278 -1.29 -16.51 -8.98
C LEU A 278 -1.54 -15.22 -9.77
N LYS A 279 -1.07 -15.19 -11.02
CA LYS A 279 -1.26 -14.04 -11.91
C LYS A 279 -2.73 -13.74 -12.13
N GLN A 280 -3.56 -14.76 -12.43
CA GLN A 280 -5.00 -14.57 -12.63
C GLN A 280 -5.70 -14.03 -11.38
N GLN A 281 -5.36 -14.54 -10.19
CA GLN A 281 -5.95 -14.10 -8.92
C GLN A 281 -5.55 -12.66 -8.54
N PHE A 282 -4.33 -12.24 -8.88
CA PHE A 282 -3.90 -10.86 -8.69
C PHE A 282 -4.56 -9.93 -9.72
N GLU A 283 -4.63 -10.35 -10.99
CA GLU A 283 -5.28 -9.58 -12.06
C GLU A 283 -6.78 -9.38 -11.80
N SER A 284 -7.48 -10.36 -11.21
CA SER A 284 -8.88 -10.21 -10.80
C SER A 284 -9.09 -9.16 -9.71
N ASN A 285 -8.02 -8.80 -9.00
CA ASN A 285 -7.98 -7.74 -8.00
C ASN A 285 -7.30 -6.46 -8.52
N GLU A 286 -7.15 -6.34 -9.85
CA GLU A 286 -6.49 -5.22 -10.52
C GLU A 286 -5.05 -4.94 -10.05
N LEU A 287 -4.35 -6.00 -9.67
CA LEU A 287 -2.93 -6.04 -9.34
C LEU A 287 -2.17 -6.72 -10.48
N ASP A 288 -1.11 -6.08 -10.97
CA ASP A 288 -0.33 -6.61 -12.09
C ASP A 288 0.78 -7.57 -11.63
N ILE A 289 1.61 -8.03 -12.58
CA ILE A 289 2.75 -8.90 -12.29
C ILE A 289 3.78 -8.26 -11.35
N VAL A 290 3.96 -6.93 -11.42
CA VAL A 290 4.89 -6.20 -10.55
C VAL A 290 4.34 -6.18 -9.13
N ASP A 291 3.03 -5.95 -8.99
CA ASP A 291 2.32 -6.03 -7.71
C ASP A 291 2.39 -7.43 -7.10
N LEU A 292 2.18 -8.48 -7.91
CA LEU A 292 2.32 -9.87 -7.48
C LEU A 292 3.71 -10.16 -6.92
N VAL A 293 4.77 -9.82 -7.65
CA VAL A 293 6.15 -10.10 -7.21
C VAL A 293 6.48 -9.28 -5.96
N ALA A 294 6.10 -8.00 -5.91
CA ALA A 294 6.38 -7.14 -4.77
C ALA A 294 5.66 -7.61 -3.51
N LEU A 295 4.35 -7.87 -3.58
CA LEU A 295 3.55 -8.31 -2.43
C LEU A 295 3.94 -9.72 -1.95
N SER A 296 4.40 -10.60 -2.85
CA SER A 296 5.01 -11.88 -2.44
C SER A 296 6.25 -11.69 -1.58
N GLY A 297 6.97 -10.56 -1.73
CA GLY A 297 8.07 -10.16 -0.87
C GLY A 297 7.69 -9.99 0.61
N ALA A 298 6.39 -9.93 0.95
CA ALA A 298 5.94 -10.00 2.34
C ALA A 298 6.40 -11.27 3.07
N HIS A 299 6.68 -12.35 2.35
CA HIS A 299 7.22 -13.60 2.91
C HIS A 299 8.66 -13.47 3.45
N THR A 300 9.29 -12.29 3.35
CA THR A 300 10.53 -11.93 4.06
C THR A 300 10.38 -11.99 5.59
N ILE A 301 9.15 -11.89 6.12
CA ILE A 301 8.85 -12.01 7.56
C ILE A 301 7.79 -13.06 7.85
N GLY A 302 7.95 -13.79 8.96
CA GLY A 302 6.96 -14.73 9.50
C GLY A 302 7.27 -16.20 9.20
N VAL A 303 6.27 -17.06 9.42
CA VAL A 303 6.43 -18.52 9.41
C VAL A 303 5.35 -19.22 8.59
N GLY A 304 5.72 -20.34 7.96
CA GLY A 304 4.81 -21.29 7.32
C GLY A 304 4.71 -22.57 8.14
N HIS A 305 3.53 -23.19 8.16
CA HIS A 305 3.33 -24.46 8.88
C HIS A 305 3.71 -25.64 7.99
N CYS A 306 4.37 -26.65 8.57
CA CYS A 306 4.82 -27.86 7.87
C CYS A 306 3.69 -28.56 7.09
N ARG A 307 2.44 -28.55 7.59
CA ARG A 307 1.27 -29.09 6.86
C ARG A 307 1.07 -28.48 5.47
N ILE A 308 1.41 -27.21 5.29
CA ILE A 308 1.20 -26.46 4.04
C ILE A 308 2.24 -26.87 3.00
N ILE A 309 3.47 -27.16 3.44
CA ILE A 309 4.60 -27.54 2.57
C ILE A 309 4.82 -29.06 2.48
N ALA A 310 4.06 -29.87 3.22
CA ALA A 310 4.26 -31.31 3.30
C ALA A 310 4.23 -31.98 1.92
N ARG A 311 3.29 -31.58 1.06
CA ARG A 311 3.21 -32.09 -0.32
C ARG A 311 4.49 -31.74 -1.10
N ARG A 312 5.00 -30.52 -0.95
CA ARG A 312 6.23 -30.05 -1.61
C ARG A 312 7.47 -30.83 -1.16
N LEU A 313 7.53 -31.22 0.11
CA LEU A 313 8.70 -31.92 0.68
C LEU A 313 8.65 -33.44 0.48
N PHE A 314 7.48 -34.07 0.59
CA PHE A 314 7.36 -35.51 0.75
C PHE A 314 6.60 -36.23 -0.37
N ASN A 315 5.79 -35.53 -1.17
CA ASN A 315 4.94 -36.20 -2.16
C ASN A 315 4.53 -35.27 -3.32
N PHE A 316 5.51 -34.64 -3.96
CA PHE A 316 5.24 -33.59 -4.94
C PHE A 316 4.52 -34.13 -6.18
N THR A 317 5.02 -35.23 -6.77
CA THR A 317 4.40 -35.88 -7.93
C THR A 317 3.45 -37.02 -7.58
N GLY A 318 3.27 -37.33 -6.29
CA GLY A 318 2.49 -38.49 -5.84
C GLY A 318 3.31 -39.78 -5.68
N LYS A 319 4.64 -39.72 -5.85
CA LYS A 319 5.55 -40.88 -5.82
C LYS A 319 6.52 -40.90 -4.64
N GLY A 320 6.28 -40.07 -3.61
CA GLY A 320 7.18 -39.98 -2.46
C GLY A 320 8.44 -39.13 -2.70
N ASP A 321 8.32 -38.10 -3.53
CA ASP A 321 9.41 -37.21 -3.96
C ASP A 321 9.26 -35.78 -3.42
N ALA A 322 10.38 -35.06 -3.36
CA ALA A 322 10.38 -33.61 -3.13
C ALA A 322 10.24 -32.86 -4.45
N ASP A 323 9.71 -31.65 -4.40
CA ASP A 323 9.66 -30.71 -5.51
C ASP A 323 11.07 -30.49 -6.10
N PRO A 324 11.31 -30.70 -7.40
CA PRO A 324 12.62 -30.49 -7.99
C PRO A 324 13.03 -29.01 -8.04
N SER A 325 12.11 -28.07 -7.80
CA SER A 325 12.40 -26.64 -7.78
C SER A 325 12.92 -26.14 -6.43
N ILE A 326 12.97 -26.98 -5.38
CA ILE A 326 13.57 -26.62 -4.09
C ILE A 326 15.01 -27.14 -4.04
N ASP A 327 15.92 -26.33 -3.50
CA ASP A 327 17.29 -26.74 -3.22
C ASP A 327 17.32 -28.03 -2.36
N SER A 328 18.13 -29.01 -2.75
CA SER A 328 18.08 -30.34 -2.14
C SER A 328 18.51 -30.35 -0.68
N ASP A 329 19.50 -29.53 -0.33
CA ASP A 329 20.02 -29.44 1.03
C ASP A 329 19.01 -28.71 1.93
N TYR A 330 18.41 -27.64 1.43
CA TYR A 330 17.32 -26.94 2.11
C TYR A 330 16.08 -27.82 2.29
N ALA A 331 15.70 -28.59 1.26
CA ALA A 331 14.60 -29.55 1.37
C ALA A 331 14.88 -30.62 2.44
N ASN A 332 16.11 -31.14 2.49
CA ASN A 332 16.52 -32.09 3.53
C ASN A 332 16.49 -31.46 4.93
N PHE A 333 16.98 -30.22 5.07
CA PHE A 333 16.86 -29.45 6.30
C PHE A 333 15.39 -29.32 6.74
N LEU A 334 14.50 -28.87 5.86
CA LEU A 334 13.07 -28.72 6.17
C LEU A 334 12.41 -30.06 6.53
N LYS A 335 12.78 -31.17 5.89
CA LYS A 335 12.31 -32.51 6.27
C LYS A 335 12.68 -32.87 7.71
N THR A 336 13.83 -32.44 8.21
CA THR A 336 14.20 -32.64 9.63
C THR A 336 13.30 -31.86 10.59
N GLN A 337 12.92 -30.63 10.20
CA GLN A 337 12.05 -29.77 11.01
C GLN A 337 10.58 -30.25 10.97
N CYS A 338 10.14 -30.74 9.81
CA CYS A 338 8.76 -31.14 9.55
C CYS A 338 8.46 -32.62 9.86
N SER A 339 9.12 -33.18 10.88
CA SER A 339 8.72 -34.46 11.48
C SER A 339 7.31 -34.40 12.11
N ASN A 340 6.91 -33.20 12.56
CA ASN A 340 5.56 -32.88 13.00
C ASN A 340 4.93 -31.84 12.06
N LEU A 341 3.78 -32.16 11.46
CA LEU A 341 3.09 -31.27 10.50
C LEU A 341 2.49 -30.00 11.13
N SER A 342 2.45 -29.92 12.45
CA SER A 342 2.02 -28.70 13.16
C SER A 342 3.17 -27.75 13.48
N THR A 343 4.42 -28.16 13.25
CA THR A 343 5.60 -27.28 13.42
C THR A 343 5.52 -26.11 12.42
N ALA A 344 5.90 -24.92 12.89
CA ALA A 344 6.10 -23.75 12.05
C ALA A 344 7.59 -23.62 11.72
N VAL A 345 7.90 -23.19 10.50
CA VAL A 345 9.24 -22.94 9.99
C VAL A 345 9.28 -21.55 9.34
N ASP A 346 10.44 -20.92 9.40
CA ASP A 346 10.69 -19.59 8.85
C ASP A 346 10.38 -19.55 7.34
N MET A 347 9.64 -18.52 6.89
CA MET A 347 9.34 -18.31 5.47
C MET A 347 10.57 -17.82 4.70
N ASP A 348 11.40 -17.01 5.36
CA ASP A 348 12.69 -16.55 4.87
C ASP A 348 13.82 -17.04 5.79
N PRO A 349 14.56 -18.11 5.40
CA PRO A 349 15.54 -18.74 6.26
C PRO A 349 16.71 -17.79 6.57
N GLY A 350 16.82 -17.37 7.83
CA GLY A 350 17.87 -16.46 8.30
C GLY A 350 17.46 -14.98 8.40
N SER A 351 16.29 -14.59 7.88
CA SER A 351 15.81 -13.19 7.95
C SER A 351 14.35 -12.99 8.38
N SER A 352 13.62 -14.06 8.76
CA SER A 352 12.16 -14.04 9.02
C SER A 352 11.60 -13.07 10.09
N PHE A 353 12.43 -12.27 10.76
CA PHE A 353 12.00 -11.23 11.70
C PHE A 353 12.31 -9.80 11.22
N SER A 354 12.98 -9.64 10.08
CA SER A 354 13.37 -8.35 9.50
C SER A 354 12.66 -8.17 8.18
N PHE A 355 11.92 -7.06 8.02
CA PHE A 355 11.27 -6.79 6.74
C PHE A 355 12.29 -6.25 5.73
N ASP A 356 12.84 -7.11 4.88
CA ASP A 356 13.89 -6.75 3.93
C ASP A 356 13.79 -7.50 2.59
N SER A 357 14.80 -7.36 1.73
CA SER A 357 14.83 -7.99 0.40
C SER A 357 15.47 -9.38 0.37
N HIS A 358 15.83 -9.98 1.52
CA HIS A 358 16.50 -11.29 1.59
C HIS A 358 15.61 -12.42 1.05
N TYR A 359 14.29 -12.30 1.15
CA TYR A 359 13.33 -13.17 0.44
C TYR A 359 13.72 -13.43 -1.03
N TYR A 360 14.16 -12.40 -1.77
CA TYR A 360 14.54 -12.56 -3.17
C TYR A 360 15.90 -13.23 -3.34
N GLU A 361 16.80 -13.13 -2.36
CA GLU A 361 18.04 -13.91 -2.30
C GLU A 361 17.72 -15.39 -2.12
N ALA A 362 16.93 -15.74 -1.10
CA ALA A 362 16.50 -17.10 -0.82
C ALA A 362 15.77 -17.70 -2.03
N LEU A 363 14.87 -16.94 -2.66
CA LEU A 363 14.17 -17.35 -3.86
C LEU A 363 15.14 -17.69 -5.00
N ASN A 364 16.10 -16.82 -5.31
CA ASN A 364 17.08 -17.05 -6.38
C ASN A 364 18.06 -18.20 -6.08
N GLN A 365 18.18 -18.63 -4.82
CA GLN A 365 18.91 -19.83 -4.41
C GLN A 365 18.03 -21.09 -4.37
N ASN A 366 16.77 -21.03 -4.85
CA ASN A 366 15.77 -22.10 -4.72
C ASN A 366 15.47 -22.52 -3.27
N LYS A 367 15.63 -21.58 -2.33
CA LYS A 367 15.39 -21.77 -0.88
C LYS A 367 14.12 -21.07 -0.40
N SER A 368 13.15 -20.85 -1.29
CA SER A 368 11.83 -20.36 -0.90
C SER A 368 11.02 -21.44 -0.22
N LEU A 369 10.10 -21.08 0.69
CA LEU A 369 9.34 -22.04 1.49
C LEU A 369 8.13 -22.62 0.74
N PHE A 370 7.39 -21.80 0.00
CA PHE A 370 6.17 -22.24 -0.70
C PHE A 370 6.43 -22.53 -2.19
N ALA A 371 5.64 -23.42 -2.77
CA ALA A 371 5.69 -23.68 -4.22
C ALA A 371 5.21 -22.45 -5.01
N SER A 372 4.28 -21.66 -4.45
CA SER A 372 3.86 -20.38 -5.00
C SER A 372 5.01 -19.36 -5.09
N ASP A 373 5.96 -19.38 -4.16
CA ASP A 373 7.13 -18.51 -4.22
C ASP A 373 8.05 -18.94 -5.37
N ALA A 374 8.39 -20.23 -5.42
CA ALA A 374 9.21 -20.78 -6.51
C ALA A 374 8.57 -20.59 -7.89
N ALA A 375 7.23 -20.56 -7.96
CA ALA A 375 6.51 -20.31 -9.19
C ALA A 375 6.85 -18.94 -9.81
N LEU A 376 7.25 -17.94 -9.02
CA LEU A 376 7.70 -16.63 -9.55
C LEU A 376 8.91 -16.75 -10.47
N LEU A 377 9.73 -17.79 -10.32
CA LEU A 377 10.89 -18.03 -11.19
C LEU A 377 10.53 -18.76 -12.50
N THR A 378 9.29 -19.23 -12.65
CA THR A 378 8.84 -19.97 -13.84
C THR A 378 8.37 -19.05 -14.98
N ASP A 379 8.17 -17.77 -14.69
CA ASP A 379 7.87 -16.73 -15.69
C ASP A 379 9.06 -15.77 -15.83
N LEU A 380 9.46 -15.48 -17.07
CA LEU A 380 10.65 -14.67 -17.36
C LEU A 380 10.51 -13.22 -16.87
N GLY A 381 9.31 -12.66 -16.90
CA GLY A 381 9.03 -11.31 -16.44
C GLY A 381 9.13 -11.23 -14.92
N ALA A 382 8.45 -12.13 -14.22
CA ALA A 382 8.51 -12.21 -12.76
C ALA A 382 9.93 -12.49 -12.26
N ALA A 383 10.64 -13.45 -12.85
CA ALA A 383 12.03 -13.77 -12.51
C ALA A 383 12.99 -12.59 -12.75
N SER A 384 12.72 -11.74 -13.74
CA SER A 384 13.51 -10.52 -13.95
C SER A 384 13.28 -9.51 -12.83
N ILE A 385 12.03 -9.36 -12.36
CA ILE A 385 11.68 -8.47 -11.25
C ILE A 385 12.27 -8.95 -9.93
N THR A 386 12.24 -10.26 -9.64
CA THR A 386 12.86 -10.83 -8.41
C THR A 386 14.35 -10.53 -8.36
N LYS A 387 15.06 -10.63 -9.49
CA LYS A 387 16.48 -10.26 -9.60
C LYS A 387 16.71 -8.77 -9.39
N ILE A 388 15.82 -7.91 -9.88
CA ILE A 388 15.89 -6.46 -9.65
C ILE A 388 15.72 -6.15 -8.16
N PHE A 389 14.73 -6.75 -7.50
CA PHE A 389 14.48 -6.53 -6.07
C PHE A 389 15.59 -7.07 -5.17
N PHE A 390 16.22 -8.18 -5.55
CA PHE A 390 17.43 -8.68 -4.89
C PHE A 390 18.62 -7.71 -5.04
N THR A 391 18.91 -7.28 -6.28
CA THR A 391 20.08 -6.43 -6.56
C THR A 391 19.91 -4.96 -6.13
N HIS A 392 18.67 -4.49 -6.07
CA HIS A 392 18.31 -3.11 -5.73
C HIS A 392 17.19 -3.08 -4.69
N PRO A 393 17.50 -3.30 -3.39
CA PRO A 393 16.51 -3.35 -2.32
C PRO A 393 15.62 -2.10 -2.23
N SER A 394 16.12 -0.92 -2.60
CA SER A 394 15.33 0.31 -2.64
C SER A 394 14.15 0.23 -3.61
N PHE A 395 14.27 -0.51 -4.71
CA PHE A 395 13.17 -0.72 -5.64
C PHE A 395 12.12 -1.66 -5.07
N PHE A 396 12.52 -2.67 -4.31
CA PHE A 396 11.59 -3.51 -3.58
C PHE A 396 10.75 -2.67 -2.61
N PHE A 397 11.38 -1.89 -1.72
CA PHE A 397 10.62 -1.09 -0.74
C PHE A 397 9.70 -0.07 -1.42
N ALA A 398 10.19 0.63 -2.45
CA ALA A 398 9.37 1.59 -3.18
C ALA A 398 8.18 0.95 -3.89
N GLN A 399 8.38 -0.23 -4.50
CA GLN A 399 7.30 -0.94 -5.18
C GLN A 399 6.34 -1.59 -4.18
N PHE A 400 6.85 -2.20 -3.11
CA PHE A 400 6.03 -2.76 -2.03
C PHE A 400 5.09 -1.70 -1.45
N ALA A 401 5.60 -0.49 -1.19
CA ALA A 401 4.78 0.62 -0.71
C ALA A 401 3.65 0.98 -1.70
N ARG A 402 3.94 1.03 -3.00
CA ARG A 402 2.94 1.30 -4.04
C ARG A 402 1.91 0.18 -4.14
N SER A 403 2.36 -1.07 -4.10
CA SER A 403 1.49 -2.24 -4.20
C SER A 403 0.62 -2.40 -2.95
N MET A 404 1.11 -2.04 -1.75
CA MET A 404 0.29 -1.97 -0.53
C MET A 404 -0.80 -0.89 -0.62
N VAL A 405 -0.50 0.27 -1.21
CA VAL A 405 -1.52 1.31 -1.48
C VAL A 405 -2.57 0.81 -2.47
N LYS A 406 -2.14 0.15 -3.56
CA LYS A 406 -3.05 -0.46 -4.54
C LYS A 406 -3.92 -1.53 -3.89
N MET A 407 -3.32 -2.47 -3.16
CA MET A 407 -4.01 -3.56 -2.46
C MET A 407 -5.01 -3.01 -1.45
N GLY A 408 -4.60 -2.03 -0.63
CA GLY A 408 -5.47 -1.36 0.33
C GLY A 408 -6.65 -0.60 -0.30
N SER A 409 -6.71 -0.49 -1.62
CA SER A 409 -7.79 0.17 -2.36
C SER A 409 -8.73 -0.82 -3.08
N ILE A 410 -8.52 -2.13 -2.93
CA ILE A 410 -9.36 -3.15 -3.55
C ILE A 410 -10.73 -3.15 -2.89
N GLY A 411 -11.79 -3.08 -3.71
CA GLY A 411 -13.19 -3.29 -3.28
C GLY A 411 -13.66 -2.42 -2.11
N VAL A 412 -12.99 -1.29 -1.85
CA VAL A 412 -13.28 -0.47 -0.67
C VAL A 412 -14.69 0.08 -0.70
N LEU A 413 -15.36 -0.04 0.44
CA LEU A 413 -16.68 0.53 0.68
C LEU A 413 -16.54 1.97 1.17
N THR A 414 -17.34 2.91 0.64
CA THR A 414 -17.33 4.32 1.06
C THR A 414 -18.73 4.94 1.06
N GLY A 415 -18.87 6.10 1.71
CA GLY A 415 -20.16 6.78 1.86
C GLY A 415 -21.16 5.91 2.63
N GLU A 416 -22.35 5.72 2.05
CA GLU A 416 -23.45 4.91 2.63
C GLU A 416 -23.30 3.41 2.34
N ASN A 417 -22.30 2.98 1.56
CA ASN A 417 -22.15 1.59 1.12
C ASN A 417 -21.48 0.69 2.15
N GLY A 418 -21.87 0.77 3.42
CA GLY A 418 -21.28 0.00 4.52
C GLY A 418 -21.66 0.61 5.86
N GLU A 419 -20.87 0.36 6.90
CA GLU A 419 -21.07 1.01 8.21
C GLU A 419 -19.75 1.34 8.90
N VAL A 420 -19.84 1.95 10.08
CA VAL A 420 -18.73 2.02 11.04
C VAL A 420 -19.11 1.11 12.18
N ARG A 421 -18.57 -0.11 12.20
CA ARG A 421 -18.88 -1.08 13.25
C ARG A 421 -18.32 -0.60 14.58
N LYS A 422 -19.11 -0.64 15.65
CA LYS A 422 -18.63 -0.35 17.01
C LYS A 422 -17.73 -1.46 17.55
N ASN A 423 -18.10 -2.68 17.23
CA ASN A 423 -17.37 -3.89 17.57
C ASN A 423 -16.96 -4.59 16.27
N CYS A 424 -15.67 -4.80 16.05
CA CYS A 424 -15.17 -5.38 14.81
C CYS A 424 -15.56 -6.84 14.58
N HIS A 425 -16.19 -7.50 15.55
CA HIS A 425 -16.65 -8.88 15.44
C HIS A 425 -18.10 -9.03 14.95
N LEU A 426 -18.90 -7.95 15.00
CA LEU A 426 -20.34 -8.01 14.79
C LEU A 426 -20.81 -6.85 13.92
N VAL A 427 -21.77 -7.11 13.04
CA VAL A 427 -22.53 -6.05 12.37
C VAL A 427 -23.32 -5.26 13.42
N ASN A 428 -23.47 -3.94 13.21
CA ASN A 428 -24.12 -3.03 14.15
C ASN A 428 -25.59 -3.33 14.46
#